data_AF-A0A800JLU8-F1
#
_entry.id   AF-A0A800JLU8-F1
#
_cell.length_a   1.000
_cell.length_b   1.000
_cell.length_c   1.000
_cell.angle_alpha   90.00
_cell.angle_beta   90.00
_cell.angle_gamma   90.00
#
_symmetry.space_group_name_H-M   'P 1'
#
loop_
_entity.id
_entity.type
_entity.pdbx_description
1 polymer ?
#
loop_
_entity_poly.entity_id
_entity_poly.type
_entity_poly.pdbx_seq_one_letter_code
_entity_poly.pdbx_strand_id
1 'polypeptide(L)'
;MKKLMDQLGVRVPSRDELEKYITKSDNNAEALVAAGIILNDSSYFVRALENNPNDAHALFCLAVNDSTDESMKIDLAKKLLKEQPDNAIASYLLASLQAESGNVDESIKTLLGSFDQKGYDDFYNQTSLKVEDALRGTGSSKTGSALYSLWHVPVPILSKINESAKTVMKLVPESNPERAQELRSLAASIGAKIANEESSIINELVGLSAQMMSLKGMEGDDISPFEKLSVKEARKSLEQRKSSIRNLTLFEPNDFITMDPAFIESYMNRMRTVGEYEATKWLMEKIKKGNP
;
A
#
# COMPACT_ATOMS: atom_id res chain seq x y z
N MET A 1 -5.27 -15.33 16.25
CA MET A 1 -5.46 -15.44 14.78
C MET A 1 -6.00 -16.80 14.33
N LYS A 2 -5.30 -17.92 14.52
CA LYS A 2 -5.75 -19.26 14.04
C LYS A 2 -7.20 -19.63 14.44
N LYS A 3 -7.58 -19.44 15.71
CA LYS A 3 -8.95 -19.69 16.19
C LYS A 3 -10.01 -18.88 15.42
N LEU A 4 -9.74 -17.60 15.17
CA LEU A 4 -10.65 -16.72 14.40
C LEU A 4 -10.76 -17.20 12.95
N MET A 5 -9.64 -17.57 12.33
CA MET A 5 -9.61 -18.13 10.98
C MET A 5 -10.45 -19.41 10.87
N ASP A 6 -10.23 -20.36 11.78
CA ASP A 6 -10.97 -21.63 11.80
C ASP A 6 -12.47 -21.39 11.99
N GLN A 7 -12.85 -20.51 12.93
CA GLN A 7 -14.24 -20.15 13.20
C GLN A 7 -14.93 -19.50 12.00
N LEU A 8 -14.21 -18.66 11.26
CA LEU A 8 -14.74 -17.97 10.07
C LEU A 8 -14.57 -18.82 8.80
N GLY A 9 -14.14 -20.07 8.91
CA GLY A 9 -14.03 -20.98 7.77
C GLY A 9 -12.98 -20.55 6.75
N VAL A 10 -11.87 -19.96 7.20
CA VAL A 10 -10.69 -19.74 6.37
C VAL A 10 -10.02 -21.09 6.11
N ARG A 11 -9.79 -21.40 4.84
CA ARG A 11 -9.05 -22.55 4.40
C ARG A 11 -7.98 -22.10 3.41
N VAL A 12 -6.74 -22.01 3.88
CA VAL A 12 -5.61 -21.69 3.01
C VAL A 12 -5.39 -22.86 2.05
N PRO A 13 -5.52 -22.67 0.73
CA PRO A 13 -5.46 -23.77 -0.22
C PRO A 13 -4.03 -24.29 -0.38
N SER A 14 -3.91 -25.57 -0.70
CA SER A 14 -2.63 -26.15 -1.13
C SER A 14 -2.26 -25.69 -2.53
N ARG A 15 -0.99 -25.91 -2.92
CA ARG A 15 -0.52 -25.66 -4.29
C ARG A 15 -1.39 -26.38 -5.34
N ASP A 16 -1.70 -27.66 -5.13
CA ASP A 16 -2.51 -28.45 -6.07
C ASP A 16 -3.94 -27.92 -6.21
N GLU A 17 -4.50 -27.36 -5.13
CA GLU A 17 -5.83 -26.75 -5.16
C GLU A 17 -5.84 -25.44 -5.92
N LEU A 18 -4.79 -24.62 -5.76
CA LEU A 18 -4.58 -23.40 -6.53
C LEU A 18 -4.32 -23.68 -8.00
N GLU A 19 -3.52 -24.68 -8.37
CA GLU A 19 -3.32 -25.04 -9.79
C GLU A 19 -4.63 -25.49 -10.46
N LYS A 20 -5.47 -26.25 -9.74
CA LYS A 20 -6.81 -26.62 -10.23
C LYS A 20 -7.70 -25.39 -10.40
N TYR A 21 -7.63 -24.43 -9.49
CA TYR A 21 -8.36 -23.16 -9.60
C TYR A 21 -7.86 -22.33 -10.79
N ILE A 22 -6.54 -22.15 -10.94
CA ILE A 22 -5.91 -21.44 -12.07
C ILE A 22 -6.34 -22.06 -13.41
N THR A 23 -6.35 -23.39 -13.51
CA THR A 23 -6.78 -24.09 -14.72
C THR A 23 -8.26 -23.82 -15.04
N LYS A 24 -9.13 -23.76 -14.03
CA LYS A 24 -10.56 -23.42 -14.19
C LYS A 24 -10.78 -21.95 -14.56
N SER A 25 -9.85 -21.08 -14.21
CA SER A 25 -9.85 -19.65 -14.53
C SER A 25 -9.12 -19.35 -15.85
N ASP A 26 -9.00 -20.35 -16.74
CA ASP A 26 -8.31 -20.26 -18.03
C ASP A 26 -6.88 -19.71 -17.95
N ASN A 27 -6.18 -20.00 -16.84
CA ASN A 27 -4.83 -19.50 -16.56
C ASN A 27 -4.72 -17.96 -16.62
N ASN A 28 -5.78 -17.23 -16.26
CA ASN A 28 -5.74 -15.77 -16.28
C ASN A 28 -4.70 -15.20 -15.28
N ALA A 29 -4.22 -13.99 -15.56
CA ALA A 29 -3.20 -13.33 -14.73
C ALA A 29 -3.69 -13.09 -13.29
N GLU A 30 -4.99 -12.90 -13.09
CA GLU A 30 -5.57 -12.62 -11.78
C GLU A 30 -5.44 -13.82 -10.82
N ALA A 31 -5.79 -15.02 -11.28
CA ALA A 31 -5.66 -16.26 -10.51
C ALA A 31 -4.20 -16.60 -10.23
N LEU A 32 -3.31 -16.34 -11.19
CA LEU A 32 -1.87 -16.51 -11.02
C LEU A 32 -1.31 -15.56 -9.96
N VAL A 33 -1.64 -14.27 -10.02
CA VAL A 33 -1.23 -13.29 -8.99
C VAL A 33 -1.75 -13.68 -7.62
N ALA A 34 -3.04 -14.08 -7.51
CA ALA A 34 -3.60 -14.54 -6.24
C ALA A 34 -2.83 -15.74 -5.67
N ALA A 35 -2.51 -16.74 -6.50
CA ALA A 35 -1.74 -17.90 -6.07
C ALA A 35 -0.31 -17.54 -5.65
N GLY A 36 0.36 -16.65 -6.38
CA GLY A 36 1.69 -16.14 -6.04
C GLY A 36 1.71 -15.44 -4.68
N ILE A 37 0.67 -14.67 -4.35
CA ILE A 37 0.52 -14.01 -3.05
C ILE A 37 0.22 -15.04 -1.94
N ILE A 38 -0.75 -15.95 -2.14
CA ILE A 38 -1.14 -16.94 -1.12
C ILE A 38 0.00 -17.90 -0.78
N LEU A 39 0.76 -18.34 -1.80
CA LEU A 39 1.88 -19.27 -1.64
C LEU A 39 3.22 -18.58 -1.36
N ASN A 40 3.27 -17.25 -1.47
CA ASN A 40 4.51 -16.46 -1.48
C ASN A 40 5.55 -17.00 -2.47
N ASP A 41 5.13 -17.20 -3.72
CA ASP A 41 5.91 -17.83 -4.78
C ASP A 41 5.90 -16.98 -6.06
N SER A 42 7.08 -16.39 -6.36
CA SER A 42 7.26 -15.46 -7.49
C SER A 42 7.13 -16.12 -8.86
N SER A 43 7.24 -17.46 -8.96
CA SER A 43 7.07 -18.17 -10.24
C SER A 43 5.67 -17.99 -10.84
N TYR A 44 4.66 -17.72 -10.01
CA TYR A 44 3.33 -17.40 -10.49
C TYR A 44 3.23 -16.01 -11.12
N PHE A 45 3.98 -15.03 -10.63
CA PHE A 45 4.03 -13.70 -11.26
C PHE A 45 4.75 -13.78 -12.61
N VAL A 46 5.79 -14.61 -12.72
CA VAL A 46 6.45 -14.90 -14.01
C VAL A 46 5.46 -15.51 -15.00
N ARG A 47 4.72 -16.56 -14.60
CA ARG A 47 3.66 -17.17 -15.43
C ARG A 47 2.58 -16.17 -15.82
N ALA A 48 2.20 -15.26 -14.92
CA ALA A 48 1.23 -14.21 -15.23
C ALA A 48 1.74 -13.29 -16.35
N LEU A 49 3.03 -12.95 -16.34
CA LEU A 49 3.68 -12.15 -17.37
C LEU A 49 3.95 -12.93 -18.67
N GLU A 50 4.10 -14.26 -18.62
CA GLU A 50 4.13 -15.09 -19.84
C GLU A 50 2.77 -15.04 -20.57
N ASN A 51 1.67 -15.08 -19.81
CA ASN A 51 0.31 -15.02 -20.37
C ASN A 51 -0.11 -13.60 -20.77
N ASN A 52 0.27 -12.60 -19.98
CA ASN A 52 0.03 -11.19 -20.25
C ASN A 52 1.26 -10.36 -19.89
N PRO A 53 2.18 -10.11 -20.84
CA PRO A 53 3.44 -9.42 -20.58
C PRO A 53 3.29 -8.03 -19.97
N ASN A 54 2.15 -7.37 -20.16
CA ASN A 54 1.90 -6.01 -19.72
C ASN A 54 0.95 -5.94 -18.51
N ASP A 55 0.71 -7.06 -17.83
CA ASP A 55 -0.08 -7.06 -16.59
C ASP A 55 0.64 -6.23 -15.50
N ALA A 56 0.12 -5.02 -15.24
CA ALA A 56 0.74 -4.07 -14.33
C ALA A 56 0.87 -4.61 -12.89
N HIS A 57 -0.08 -5.43 -12.46
CA HIS A 57 -0.06 -5.98 -11.11
C HIS A 57 1.02 -7.08 -11.01
N ALA A 58 1.13 -7.98 -11.97
CA ALA A 58 2.20 -8.97 -12.00
C ALA A 58 3.60 -8.32 -12.11
N LEU A 59 3.73 -7.25 -12.90
CA LEU A 59 4.96 -6.44 -12.95
C LEU A 59 5.31 -5.87 -11.58
N PHE A 60 4.33 -5.26 -10.90
CA PHE A 60 4.49 -4.71 -9.56
C PHE A 60 4.90 -5.79 -8.55
N CYS A 61 4.15 -6.89 -8.47
CA CYS A 61 4.43 -8.00 -7.54
C CYS A 61 5.84 -8.57 -7.72
N LEU A 62 6.29 -8.75 -8.97
CA LEU A 62 7.62 -9.27 -9.24
C LEU A 62 8.72 -8.25 -8.92
N ALA A 63 8.50 -6.97 -9.22
CA ALA A 63 9.47 -5.91 -8.94
C ALA A 63 9.69 -5.63 -7.45
N VAL A 64 8.68 -5.87 -6.60
CA VAL A 64 8.79 -5.73 -5.13
C VAL A 64 9.19 -7.02 -4.43
N ASN A 65 9.29 -8.15 -5.13
CA ASN A 65 9.61 -9.43 -4.52
C ASN A 65 11.12 -9.55 -4.22
N ASP A 66 11.48 -9.95 -3.01
CA ASP A 66 12.86 -10.07 -2.56
C ASP A 66 13.68 -11.12 -3.33
N SER A 67 13.03 -12.14 -3.90
CA SER A 67 13.70 -13.18 -4.69
C SER A 67 14.05 -12.74 -6.12
N THR A 68 13.56 -11.59 -6.57
CA THR A 68 13.84 -11.07 -7.91
C THR A 68 15.21 -10.41 -7.95
N ASP A 69 15.98 -10.66 -9.02
CA ASP A 69 17.28 -10.03 -9.22
C ASP A 69 17.17 -8.50 -9.29
N GLU A 70 18.07 -7.78 -8.63
CA GLU A 70 18.03 -6.31 -8.52
C GLU A 70 18.03 -5.58 -9.87
N SER A 71 18.82 -6.06 -10.84
CA SER A 71 18.81 -5.49 -12.20
C SER A 71 17.46 -5.67 -12.88
N MET A 72 16.81 -6.83 -12.68
CA MET A 72 15.51 -7.13 -13.23
C MET A 72 14.41 -6.27 -12.58
N LYS A 73 14.51 -5.97 -11.27
CA LYS A 73 13.54 -5.10 -10.58
C LYS A 73 13.45 -3.72 -11.24
N ILE A 74 14.58 -3.12 -11.61
CA ILE A 74 14.60 -1.81 -12.29
C ILE A 74 13.89 -1.88 -13.65
N ASP A 75 14.16 -2.92 -14.44
CA ASP A 75 13.54 -3.06 -15.76
C ASP A 75 12.02 -3.33 -15.66
N LEU A 76 11.60 -4.12 -14.66
CA LEU A 76 10.19 -4.32 -14.34
C LEU A 76 9.52 -3.01 -13.90
N ALA A 77 10.16 -2.21 -13.04
CA ALA A 77 9.64 -0.92 -12.60
C ALA A 77 9.53 0.10 -13.74
N LYS A 78 10.51 0.14 -14.65
CA LYS A 78 10.43 0.94 -15.89
C LYS A 78 9.27 0.50 -16.78
N LYS A 79 9.06 -0.81 -16.91
CA LYS A 79 7.94 -1.36 -17.68
C LYS A 79 6.60 -1.00 -17.01
N LEU A 80 6.50 -1.13 -15.69
CA LEU A 80 5.32 -0.72 -14.94
C LEU A 80 5.00 0.76 -15.15
N LEU A 81 6.02 1.64 -15.10
CA LEU A 81 5.83 3.08 -15.34
C LEU A 81 5.33 3.36 -16.77
N LYS A 82 5.77 2.57 -17.75
CA LYS A 82 5.27 2.68 -19.13
C LYS A 82 3.81 2.24 -19.26
N GLU A 83 3.42 1.15 -18.59
CA GLU A 83 2.04 0.62 -18.64
C GLU A 83 1.06 1.39 -17.74
N GLN A 84 1.56 2.11 -16.74
CA GLN A 84 0.80 2.90 -15.77
C GLN A 84 1.40 4.31 -15.62
N PRO A 85 1.44 5.12 -16.69
CA PRO A 85 2.14 6.42 -16.69
C PRO A 85 1.53 7.43 -15.71
N ASP A 86 0.25 7.28 -15.36
CA ASP A 86 -0.45 8.17 -14.42
C ASP A 86 -0.44 7.64 -12.97
N ASN A 87 0.06 6.42 -12.72
CA ASN A 87 0.13 5.85 -11.37
C ASN A 87 1.50 6.13 -10.74
N ALA A 88 1.50 6.98 -9.70
CA ALA A 88 2.71 7.38 -9.01
C ALA A 88 3.49 6.22 -8.36
N ILE A 89 2.84 5.09 -8.10
CA ILE A 89 3.52 3.93 -7.50
C ILE A 89 4.69 3.45 -8.36
N ALA A 90 4.55 3.52 -9.68
CA ALA A 90 5.56 3.06 -10.61
C ALA A 90 6.83 3.93 -10.53
N SER A 91 6.64 5.26 -10.44
CA SER A 91 7.73 6.21 -10.25
C SER A 91 8.39 6.05 -8.89
N TYR A 92 7.61 5.85 -7.82
CA TYR A 92 8.16 5.65 -6.47
C TYR A 92 8.97 4.35 -6.37
N LEU A 93 8.47 3.26 -6.96
CA LEU A 93 9.20 2.00 -7.00
C LEU A 93 10.50 2.15 -7.80
N LEU A 94 10.44 2.71 -9.00
CA LEU A 94 11.63 2.92 -9.83
C LEU A 94 12.66 3.81 -9.13
N ALA A 95 12.22 4.92 -8.53
CA ALA A 95 13.09 5.82 -7.81
C ALA A 95 13.76 5.16 -6.59
N SER A 96 13.02 4.34 -5.84
CA SER A 96 13.59 3.58 -4.72
C SER A 96 14.70 2.65 -5.20
N LEU A 97 14.43 1.87 -6.25
CA LEU A 97 15.40 0.93 -6.81
C LEU A 97 16.64 1.64 -7.39
N GLN A 98 16.46 2.79 -8.04
CA GLN A 98 17.57 3.63 -8.51
C GLN A 98 18.42 4.15 -7.34
N ALA A 99 17.81 4.59 -6.25
CA ALA A 99 18.54 5.04 -5.07
C ALA A 99 19.29 3.88 -4.39
N GLU A 100 18.64 2.72 -4.26
CA GLU A 100 19.23 1.48 -3.72
C GLU A 100 20.45 1.02 -4.55
N SER A 101 20.42 1.22 -5.88
CA SER A 101 21.55 0.94 -6.76
C SER A 101 22.61 2.05 -6.83
N GLY A 102 22.51 3.09 -5.99
CA GLY A 102 23.44 4.23 -5.94
C GLY A 102 23.19 5.34 -6.97
N ASN A 103 22.19 5.21 -7.83
CA ASN A 103 21.81 6.19 -8.85
C ASN A 103 20.88 7.27 -8.27
N VAL A 104 21.35 7.99 -7.24
CA VAL A 104 20.53 8.96 -6.49
C VAL A 104 20.02 10.09 -7.38
N ASP A 105 20.81 10.62 -8.30
CA ASP A 105 20.37 11.70 -9.18
C ASP A 105 19.23 11.26 -10.12
N GLU A 106 19.30 10.03 -10.64
CA GLU A 106 18.22 9.46 -11.44
C GLU A 106 16.96 9.23 -10.61
N SER A 107 17.11 8.75 -9.37
CA SER A 107 16.01 8.60 -8.42
C SER A 107 15.28 9.92 -8.21
N ILE A 108 16.02 11.01 -7.93
CA ILE A 108 15.39 12.33 -7.75
C ILE A 108 14.71 12.80 -9.04
N LYS A 109 15.33 12.60 -10.20
CA LYS A 109 14.71 12.95 -11.49
C LYS A 109 13.39 12.19 -11.72
N THR A 110 13.35 10.89 -11.41
CA THR A 110 12.13 10.07 -11.49
C THR A 110 11.06 10.59 -10.55
N LEU A 111 11.41 10.92 -9.30
CA LEU A 111 10.48 11.47 -8.32
C LEU A 111 9.94 12.85 -8.73
N LEU A 112 10.78 13.76 -9.24
CA LEU A 112 10.33 15.04 -9.76
C LEU A 112 9.36 14.86 -10.95
N GLY A 113 9.60 13.86 -11.80
CA GLY A 113 8.68 13.52 -12.89
C GLY A 113 7.31 12.99 -12.41
N SER A 114 7.18 12.60 -11.14
CA SER A 114 5.92 12.07 -10.58
C SER A 114 4.91 13.13 -10.17
N PHE A 115 5.28 14.42 -10.14
CA PHE A 115 4.37 15.49 -9.71
C PHE A 115 3.09 15.58 -10.55
N ASP A 116 3.19 15.32 -11.85
CA ASP A 116 2.06 15.39 -12.78
C ASP A 116 1.17 14.12 -12.75
N GLN A 117 1.62 13.06 -12.06
CA GLN A 117 0.89 11.79 -11.99
C GLN A 117 -0.28 11.92 -11.03
N LYS A 118 -1.50 11.85 -11.58
CA LYS A 118 -2.73 12.06 -10.79
C LYS A 118 -3.10 10.85 -9.94
N GLY A 119 -2.82 9.64 -10.43
CA GLY A 119 -3.19 8.39 -9.78
C GLY A 119 -2.21 7.93 -8.71
N TYR A 120 -2.73 7.24 -7.71
CA TYR A 120 -1.96 6.40 -6.79
C TYR A 120 -2.81 5.15 -6.55
N ASP A 121 -2.28 4.01 -6.94
CA ASP A 121 -2.86 2.69 -6.68
C ASP A 121 -1.70 1.73 -6.38
N ASP A 122 -1.60 1.27 -5.14
CA ASP A 122 -0.57 0.34 -4.69
C ASP A 122 -0.94 -1.14 -4.91
N PHE A 123 -2.03 -1.37 -5.66
CA PHE A 123 -2.64 -2.65 -5.96
C PHE A 123 -3.21 -3.39 -4.73
N TYR A 124 -3.26 -2.78 -3.53
CA TYR A 124 -3.74 -3.45 -2.32
C TYR A 124 -5.18 -3.95 -2.48
N ASN A 125 -6.10 -3.07 -2.89
CA ASN A 125 -7.51 -3.43 -3.08
C ASN A 125 -7.69 -4.49 -4.17
N GLN A 126 -6.96 -4.36 -5.29
CA GLN A 126 -7.00 -5.36 -6.36
C GLN A 126 -6.46 -6.71 -5.88
N THR A 127 -5.39 -6.71 -5.08
CA THR A 127 -4.82 -7.93 -4.48
C THR A 127 -5.80 -8.58 -3.52
N SER A 128 -6.44 -7.78 -2.66
CA SER A 128 -7.46 -8.26 -1.73
C SER A 128 -8.60 -8.97 -2.46
N LEU A 129 -9.13 -8.37 -3.52
CA LEU A 129 -10.20 -8.99 -4.31
C LEU A 129 -9.76 -10.30 -4.98
N LYS A 130 -8.59 -10.30 -5.64
CA LYS A 130 -8.02 -11.49 -6.29
C LYS A 130 -7.78 -12.64 -5.30
N VAL A 131 -7.24 -12.34 -4.12
CA VAL A 131 -7.02 -13.32 -3.05
C VAL A 131 -8.33 -13.83 -2.48
N GLU A 132 -9.33 -12.95 -2.25
CA GLU A 132 -10.65 -13.38 -1.79
C GLU A 132 -11.28 -14.35 -2.78
N ASP A 133 -11.25 -14.03 -4.08
CA ASP A 133 -11.86 -14.87 -5.13
C ASP A 133 -11.18 -16.23 -5.22
N ALA A 134 -9.84 -16.29 -5.12
CA ALA A 134 -9.11 -17.54 -5.09
C ALA A 134 -9.43 -18.40 -3.85
N LEU A 135 -9.52 -17.78 -2.67
CA LEU A 135 -9.91 -18.46 -1.43
C LEU A 135 -11.33 -19.02 -1.50
N ARG A 136 -12.28 -18.23 -2.02
CA ARG A 136 -13.66 -18.70 -2.24
C ARG A 136 -13.71 -19.82 -3.26
N GLY A 137 -13.01 -19.68 -4.38
CA GLY A 137 -12.91 -20.68 -5.44
C GLY A 137 -12.29 -22.01 -4.98
N THR A 138 -11.50 -21.96 -3.90
CA THR A 138 -10.88 -23.12 -3.25
C THR A 138 -11.56 -23.53 -1.94
N GLY A 139 -12.73 -22.99 -1.60
CA GLY A 139 -13.60 -23.51 -0.55
C GLY A 139 -13.49 -22.84 0.83
N SER A 140 -12.86 -21.68 0.94
CA SER A 140 -13.04 -20.82 2.11
C SER A 140 -14.46 -20.23 2.16
N SER A 141 -14.95 -19.93 3.36
CA SER A 141 -16.23 -19.23 3.52
C SER A 141 -16.14 -17.79 2.99
N LYS A 142 -17.29 -17.13 2.76
CA LYS A 142 -17.33 -15.72 2.33
C LYS A 142 -16.63 -14.79 3.34
N THR A 143 -17.06 -14.82 4.61
CA THR A 143 -16.48 -14.00 5.69
C THR A 143 -15.01 -14.34 5.93
N GLY A 144 -14.64 -15.62 5.89
CA GLY A 144 -13.26 -16.05 6.06
C GLY A 144 -12.34 -15.54 4.95
N SER A 145 -12.78 -15.65 3.69
CA SER A 145 -12.03 -15.15 2.54
C SER A 145 -11.83 -13.64 2.61
N ALA A 146 -12.89 -12.89 2.94
CA ALA A 146 -12.81 -11.44 3.10
C ALA A 146 -11.82 -11.04 4.21
N LEU A 147 -11.91 -11.66 5.39
CA LEU A 147 -10.97 -11.42 6.51
C LEU A 147 -9.52 -11.70 6.08
N TYR A 148 -9.26 -12.88 5.51
CA TYR A 148 -7.90 -13.27 5.13
C TYR A 148 -7.34 -12.29 4.10
N SER A 149 -8.11 -11.97 3.07
CA SER A 149 -7.68 -11.11 1.96
C SER A 149 -7.38 -9.66 2.34
N LEU A 150 -7.86 -9.17 3.49
CA LEU A 150 -7.53 -7.83 3.98
C LEU A 150 -6.36 -7.86 4.96
N TRP A 151 -6.24 -8.91 5.77
CA TRP A 151 -5.23 -8.95 6.83
C TRP A 151 -3.93 -9.68 6.46
N HIS A 152 -3.94 -10.52 5.43
CA HIS A 152 -2.79 -11.34 5.04
C HIS A 152 -2.18 -10.93 3.70
N VAL A 153 -2.80 -9.98 3.00
CA VAL A 153 -2.23 -9.39 1.80
C VAL A 153 -1.09 -8.45 2.21
N PRO A 154 0.12 -8.62 1.65
CA PRO A 154 1.24 -7.76 1.98
C PRO A 154 1.03 -6.34 1.43
N VAL A 155 1.62 -5.35 2.10
CA VAL A 155 1.73 -3.96 1.61
C VAL A 155 3.21 -3.65 1.35
N PRO A 156 3.82 -4.28 0.32
CA PRO A 156 5.28 -4.39 0.22
C PRO A 156 6.00 -3.07 -0.11
N ILE A 157 5.28 -2.08 -0.63
CA ILE A 157 5.89 -0.86 -1.20
C ILE A 157 6.11 0.27 -0.18
N LEU A 158 5.46 0.23 0.98
CA LEU A 158 5.52 1.33 1.96
C LEU A 158 6.93 1.62 2.48
N SER A 159 7.72 0.57 2.71
CA SER A 159 9.12 0.72 3.14
C SER A 159 9.92 1.50 2.11
N LYS A 160 9.81 1.11 0.83
CA LYS A 160 10.47 1.73 -0.33
C LYS A 160 10.06 3.19 -0.52
N ILE A 161 8.78 3.52 -0.36
CA ILE A 161 8.33 4.91 -0.48
C ILE A 161 8.86 5.76 0.69
N ASN A 162 8.83 5.24 1.92
CA ASN A 162 9.40 5.93 3.08
C ASN A 162 10.92 6.14 2.94
N GLU A 163 11.62 5.16 2.37
CA GLU A 163 13.04 5.26 2.05
C GLU A 163 13.32 6.31 0.97
N SER A 164 12.47 6.41 -0.05
CA SER A 164 12.56 7.46 -1.07
C SER A 164 12.45 8.86 -0.44
N ALA A 165 11.46 9.08 0.44
CA ALA A 165 11.34 10.34 1.17
C ALA A 165 12.58 10.66 2.04
N LYS A 166 13.16 9.64 2.71
CA LYS A 166 14.40 9.79 3.48
C LYS A 166 15.59 10.13 2.59
N THR A 167 15.71 9.50 1.43
CA THR A 167 16.78 9.76 0.45
C THR A 167 16.73 11.20 -0.04
N VAL A 168 15.54 11.69 -0.41
CA VAL A 168 15.32 13.10 -0.77
C VAL A 168 15.76 14.03 0.35
N MET A 169 15.34 13.75 1.60
CA MET A 169 15.63 14.62 2.74
C MET A 169 17.10 14.61 3.19
N LYS A 170 17.88 13.57 2.85
CA LYS A 170 19.34 13.55 3.12
C LYS A 170 20.11 14.59 2.30
N LEU A 171 19.59 15.00 1.14
CA LEU A 171 20.24 15.96 0.24
C LEU A 171 20.01 17.41 0.66
N VAL A 172 19.01 17.67 1.50
CA VAL A 172 18.61 19.03 1.91
C VAL A 172 19.73 19.82 2.61
N PRO A 173 20.50 19.28 3.57
CA PRO A 173 21.54 20.04 4.28
C PRO A 173 22.69 20.54 3.39
N GLU A 174 22.94 19.85 2.28
CA GLU A 174 24.03 20.15 1.33
C GLU A 174 23.56 21.02 0.15
N SER A 175 22.25 21.26 0.06
CA SER A 175 21.63 21.99 -1.05
C SER A 175 21.62 23.50 -0.81
N ASN A 176 21.63 24.27 -1.91
CA ASN A 176 21.30 25.69 -1.84
C ASN A 176 19.81 25.89 -1.43
N PRO A 177 19.40 27.10 -0.99
CA PRO A 177 18.05 27.32 -0.48
C PRO A 177 16.91 26.95 -1.44
N GLU A 178 17.06 27.22 -2.74
CA GLU A 178 16.05 26.90 -3.75
C GLU A 178 15.88 25.39 -3.93
N ARG A 179 16.99 24.67 -4.09
CA ARG A 179 17.00 23.21 -4.20
C ARG A 179 16.54 22.53 -2.92
N ALA A 180 16.90 23.07 -1.76
CA ALA A 180 16.42 22.59 -0.46
C ALA A 180 14.89 22.69 -0.37
N GLN A 181 14.30 23.79 -0.85
CA GLN A 181 12.85 23.95 -0.87
C GLN A 181 12.18 22.95 -1.82
N GLU A 182 12.72 22.76 -3.02
CA GLU A 182 12.19 21.79 -4.00
C GLU A 182 12.20 20.35 -3.43
N LEU A 183 13.31 19.93 -2.81
CA LEU A 183 13.43 18.61 -2.17
C LEU A 183 12.43 18.44 -1.01
N ARG A 184 12.19 19.49 -0.22
CA ARG A 184 11.17 19.47 0.84
C ARG A 184 9.76 19.33 0.25
N SER A 185 9.44 20.09 -0.80
CA SER A 185 8.18 19.96 -1.52
C SER A 185 7.99 18.58 -2.12
N LEU A 186 9.06 17.98 -2.65
CA LEU A 186 9.03 16.61 -3.14
C LEU A 186 8.70 15.60 -2.03
N ALA A 187 9.43 15.63 -0.91
CA ALA A 187 9.15 14.75 0.23
C ALA A 187 7.73 14.96 0.81
N ALA A 188 7.26 16.20 0.86
CA ALA A 188 5.90 16.54 1.29
C ALA A 188 4.84 15.96 0.33
N SER A 189 5.05 16.08 -0.98
CA SER A 189 4.11 15.59 -1.99
C SER A 189 4.02 14.06 -2.01
N ILE A 190 5.15 13.36 -1.86
CA ILE A 190 5.20 11.90 -1.70
C ILE A 190 4.32 11.51 -0.52
N GLY A 191 4.55 12.14 0.64
CA GLY A 191 3.78 11.85 1.84
C GLY A 191 2.29 12.19 1.73
N ALA A 192 1.94 13.29 1.07
CA ALA A 192 0.55 13.69 0.85
C ALA A 192 -0.20 12.70 -0.04
N LYS A 193 0.45 12.19 -1.10
CA LYS A 193 -0.17 11.26 -2.04
C LYS A 193 -0.51 9.91 -1.40
N ILE A 194 0.40 9.40 -0.55
CA ILE A 194 0.16 8.18 0.23
C ILE A 194 -0.90 8.42 1.30
N ALA A 195 -0.85 9.57 1.99
CA ALA A 195 -1.78 9.86 3.08
C ALA A 195 -3.23 10.08 2.62
N ASN A 196 -3.41 10.53 1.38
CA ASN A 196 -4.73 10.73 0.79
C ASN A 196 -5.32 9.46 0.17
N GLU A 197 -4.57 8.36 0.17
CA GLU A 197 -5.12 7.08 -0.25
C GLU A 197 -6.03 6.51 0.85
N GLU A 198 -7.31 6.36 0.55
CA GLU A 198 -8.34 5.94 1.52
C GLU A 198 -8.31 4.43 1.82
N SER A 199 -7.16 3.74 1.80
CA SER A 199 -7.12 2.28 1.99
C SER A 199 -6.72 1.88 3.43
N SER A 200 -5.54 2.29 3.89
CA SER A 200 -4.93 1.83 5.15
C SER A 200 -4.49 2.97 6.07
N ILE A 201 -4.71 2.78 7.37
CA ILE A 201 -4.18 3.65 8.42
C ILE A 201 -2.64 3.65 8.41
N ILE A 202 -2.01 2.53 8.05
CA ILE A 202 -0.55 2.44 7.99
C ILE A 202 -0.01 3.33 6.86
N ASN A 203 -0.62 3.28 5.68
CA ASN A 203 -0.27 4.16 4.54
C ASN A 203 -0.37 5.62 4.99
N GLU A 204 -1.47 5.97 5.66
CA GLU A 204 -1.67 7.31 6.17
C GLU A 204 -0.59 7.75 7.18
N LEU A 205 -0.25 6.91 8.15
CA LEU A 205 0.79 7.21 9.14
C LEU A 205 2.18 7.37 8.49
N VAL A 206 2.50 6.56 7.49
CA VAL A 206 3.75 6.69 6.71
C VAL A 206 3.77 8.00 5.94
N GLY A 207 2.66 8.34 5.27
CA GLY A 207 2.52 9.59 4.53
C GLY A 207 2.63 10.83 5.43
N LEU A 208 1.99 10.82 6.60
CA LEU A 208 2.12 11.87 7.61
C LEU A 208 3.55 11.98 8.13
N SER A 209 4.27 10.86 8.28
CA SER A 209 5.66 10.88 8.71
C SER A 209 6.60 11.51 7.66
N ALA A 210 6.39 11.23 6.38
CA ALA A 210 7.14 11.86 5.30
C ALA A 210 6.87 13.37 5.22
N GLN A 211 5.60 13.76 5.37
CA GLN A 211 5.17 15.15 5.47
C GLN A 211 5.78 15.88 6.67
N MET A 212 5.88 15.24 7.83
CA MET A 212 6.54 15.83 9.00
C MET A 212 8.06 15.96 8.78
N MET A 213 8.67 14.99 8.09
CA MET A 213 10.09 15.00 7.78
C MET A 213 10.48 16.18 6.88
N SER A 214 9.64 16.54 5.90
CA SER A 214 9.89 17.67 5.01
C SER A 214 9.99 19.02 5.75
N LEU A 215 9.40 19.12 6.94
CA LEU A 215 9.43 20.30 7.80
C LEU A 215 10.65 20.35 8.74
N LYS A 216 11.49 19.30 8.78
CA LYS A 216 12.58 19.20 9.77
C LYS A 216 13.61 20.32 9.57
N GLY A 217 13.95 21.02 10.64
CA GLY A 217 14.95 22.11 10.62
C GLY A 217 14.44 23.44 10.05
N MET A 218 13.15 23.58 9.78
CA MET A 218 12.52 24.85 9.42
C MET A 218 11.95 25.55 10.66
N GLU A 219 12.01 26.88 10.68
CA GLU A 219 11.44 27.72 11.74
C GLU A 219 9.92 27.81 11.62
N GLY A 220 9.25 28.23 12.70
CA GLY A 220 7.79 28.21 12.78
C GLY A 220 7.08 29.09 11.75
N ASP A 221 7.65 30.26 11.46
CA ASP A 221 7.08 31.28 10.58
C ASP A 221 7.58 31.16 9.12
N ASP A 222 8.40 30.14 8.82
CA ASP A 222 8.86 29.85 7.46
C ASP A 222 7.68 29.46 6.55
N ILE A 223 7.86 29.67 5.24
CA ILE A 223 6.95 29.16 4.21
C ILE A 223 7.09 27.64 4.18
N SER A 224 6.00 26.92 4.47
CA SER A 224 6.03 25.47 4.42
C SER A 224 5.96 24.96 2.97
N PRO A 225 6.38 23.70 2.71
CA PRO A 225 6.14 23.03 1.43
C PRO A 225 4.66 22.76 1.13
N PHE A 226 3.76 23.00 2.09
CA PHE A 226 2.32 22.91 1.90
C PHE A 226 1.77 24.30 1.54
N GLU A 227 1.04 24.38 0.43
CA GLU A 227 0.50 25.65 -0.02
C GLU A 227 -0.32 26.35 1.07
N LYS A 228 -0.08 27.66 1.24
CA LYS A 228 -0.84 28.56 2.12
C LYS A 228 -0.72 28.27 3.62
N LEU A 229 0.22 27.42 4.05
CA LEU A 229 0.47 27.16 5.47
C LEU A 229 1.87 27.62 5.87
N SER A 230 1.97 28.25 7.04
CA SER A 230 3.24 28.34 7.77
C SER A 230 3.68 26.96 8.26
N VAL A 231 4.97 26.79 8.54
CA VAL A 231 5.50 25.54 9.12
C VAL A 231 4.81 25.20 10.44
N LYS A 232 4.51 26.20 11.28
CA LYS A 232 3.78 26.00 12.54
C LYS A 232 2.37 25.45 12.32
N GLU A 233 1.63 25.99 11.37
CA GLU A 233 0.28 25.53 11.04
C GLU A 233 0.30 24.12 10.44
N ALA A 234 1.24 23.84 9.54
CA ALA A 234 1.42 22.52 8.95
C ALA A 234 1.73 21.47 10.02
N ARG A 235 2.70 21.73 10.91
CA ARG A 235 3.04 20.82 12.03
C ARG A 235 1.82 20.55 12.92
N LYS A 236 1.06 21.59 13.26
CA LYS A 236 -0.14 21.47 14.08
C LYS A 236 -1.19 20.57 13.40
N SER A 237 -1.45 20.79 12.12
CA SER A 237 -2.43 19.99 11.36
C SER A 237 -2.03 18.51 11.29
N LEU A 238 -0.76 18.23 10.95
CA LEU A 238 -0.23 16.86 10.87
C LEU A 238 -0.28 16.13 12.22
N GLU A 239 0.11 16.80 13.32
CA GLU A 239 0.04 16.21 14.66
C GLU A 239 -1.40 15.99 15.14
N GLN A 240 -2.34 16.88 14.77
CA GLN A 240 -3.76 16.68 15.04
C GLN A 240 -4.27 15.42 14.35
N ARG A 241 -3.98 15.25 13.04
CA ARG A 241 -4.43 14.06 12.30
C ARG A 241 -3.82 12.78 12.87
N LYS A 242 -2.52 12.78 13.15
CA LYS A 242 -1.83 11.66 13.81
C LYS A 242 -2.45 11.30 15.16
N SER A 243 -2.83 12.31 15.94
CA SER A 243 -3.51 12.10 17.23
C SER A 243 -4.91 11.50 17.05
N SER A 244 -5.66 11.94 16.04
CA SER A 244 -6.97 11.35 15.70
C SER A 244 -6.88 9.86 15.34
N ILE A 245 -5.83 9.46 14.62
CA ILE A 245 -5.55 8.05 14.32
C ILE A 245 -5.17 7.30 15.60
N ARG A 246 -4.29 7.88 16.43
CA ARG A 246 -3.81 7.24 17.65
C ARG A 246 -4.91 7.00 18.70
N ASN A 247 -5.93 7.85 18.69
CA ASN A 247 -7.11 7.74 19.56
C ASN A 247 -8.17 6.78 19.02
N LEU A 248 -7.99 6.24 17.81
CA LEU A 248 -8.83 5.20 17.26
C LEU A 248 -8.52 3.89 17.99
N THR A 249 -9.53 3.22 18.53
CA THR A 249 -9.36 1.89 19.09
C THR A 249 -9.23 0.90 17.93
N LEU A 250 -8.01 0.40 17.70
CA LEU A 250 -7.78 -0.68 16.76
C LEU A 250 -8.23 -2.00 17.41
N PHE A 251 -8.99 -2.78 16.66
CA PHE A 251 -9.50 -4.06 17.13
C PHE A 251 -8.46 -5.15 16.90
N GLU A 252 -8.26 -5.99 17.91
CA GLU A 252 -7.42 -7.17 17.80
C GLU A 252 -8.24 -8.35 17.27
N PRO A 253 -7.59 -9.39 16.69
CA PRO A 253 -8.28 -10.58 16.22
C PRO A 253 -9.22 -11.23 17.26
N ASN A 254 -8.95 -11.08 18.55
CA ASN A 254 -9.79 -11.65 19.60
C ASN A 254 -11.13 -10.91 19.77
N ASP A 255 -11.20 -9.63 19.43
CA ASP A 255 -12.43 -8.84 19.53
C ASP A 255 -13.49 -9.35 18.54
N PHE A 256 -13.06 -9.87 17.39
CA PHE A 256 -13.94 -10.40 16.35
C PHE A 256 -14.48 -11.80 16.65
N ILE A 257 -13.90 -12.55 17.60
CA ILE A 257 -14.29 -13.95 17.86
C ILE A 257 -15.75 -14.05 18.31
N THR A 258 -16.28 -13.05 19.00
CA THR A 258 -17.66 -13.06 19.51
C THR A 258 -18.65 -12.31 18.62
N MET A 259 -18.18 -11.69 17.54
CA MET A 259 -19.02 -10.90 16.64
C MET A 259 -19.76 -11.80 15.63
N ASP A 260 -20.91 -11.33 15.16
CA ASP A 260 -21.66 -12.01 14.11
C ASP A 260 -20.88 -12.01 12.77
N PRO A 261 -20.78 -13.13 12.03
CA PRO A 261 -20.03 -13.19 10.78
C PRO A 261 -20.51 -12.22 9.69
N ALA A 262 -21.80 -11.88 9.63
CA ALA A 262 -22.31 -10.89 8.68
C ALA A 262 -21.95 -9.46 9.10
N PHE A 263 -21.86 -9.22 10.42
CA PHE A 263 -21.33 -7.96 10.95
C PHE A 263 -19.84 -7.76 10.61
N ILE A 264 -19.02 -8.82 10.78
CA ILE A 264 -17.61 -8.82 10.36
C ILE A 264 -17.50 -8.55 8.85
N GLU A 265 -18.32 -9.20 8.03
CA GLU A 265 -18.33 -8.99 6.59
C GLU A 265 -18.66 -7.53 6.22
N SER A 266 -19.65 -6.93 6.91
CA SER A 266 -20.02 -5.52 6.73
C SER A 266 -18.87 -4.58 7.05
N TYR A 267 -18.10 -4.86 8.11
CA TYR A 267 -16.87 -4.13 8.43
C TYR A 267 -15.81 -4.25 7.33
N MET A 268 -15.54 -5.46 6.85
CA MET A 268 -14.53 -5.71 5.79
C MET A 268 -14.88 -5.01 4.48
N ASN A 269 -16.16 -5.06 4.09
CA ASN A 269 -16.64 -4.33 2.91
C ASN A 269 -16.44 -2.81 3.08
N ARG A 270 -16.68 -2.28 4.28
CA ARG A 270 -16.44 -0.85 4.57
C ARG A 270 -14.97 -0.48 4.44
N MET A 271 -14.06 -1.30 4.94
CA MET A 271 -12.61 -1.06 4.81
C MET A 271 -12.22 -0.84 3.34
N ARG A 272 -12.75 -1.65 2.41
CA ARG A 272 -12.48 -1.49 0.97
C ARG A 272 -13.09 -0.24 0.35
N THR A 273 -14.23 0.21 0.86
CA THR A 273 -15.01 1.31 0.24
C THR A 273 -14.70 2.70 0.77
N VAL A 274 -14.38 2.81 2.06
CA VAL A 274 -14.19 4.10 2.75
C VAL A 274 -12.90 4.15 3.58
N GLY A 275 -12.09 3.09 3.47
CA GLY A 275 -10.84 2.96 4.21
C GLY A 275 -10.97 2.45 5.63
N GLU A 276 -9.83 1.97 6.12
CA GLU A 276 -9.69 1.41 7.47
C GLU A 276 -10.09 2.39 8.57
N TYR A 277 -9.74 3.68 8.45
CA TYR A 277 -10.05 4.69 9.46
C TYR A 277 -11.56 4.90 9.66
N GLU A 278 -12.30 5.17 8.58
CA GLU A 278 -13.75 5.41 8.65
C GLU A 278 -14.53 4.11 8.92
N ALA A 279 -14.07 2.97 8.40
CA ALA A 279 -14.63 1.66 8.73
C ALA A 279 -14.50 1.35 10.24
N THR A 280 -13.34 1.64 10.85
CA THR A 280 -13.09 1.40 12.27
C THR A 280 -13.93 2.34 13.13
N LYS A 281 -14.06 3.62 12.76
CA LYS A 281 -14.98 4.56 13.44
C LYS A 281 -16.40 4.03 13.44
N TRP A 282 -16.88 3.56 12.29
CA TRP A 282 -18.21 2.94 12.17
C TRP A 282 -18.36 1.71 13.08
N LEU A 283 -17.36 0.83 13.12
CA LEU A 283 -17.35 -0.36 13.97
C LEU A 283 -17.45 0.01 15.46
N MET A 284 -16.65 0.99 15.90
CA MET A 284 -16.71 1.51 17.28
C MET A 284 -18.08 2.07 17.64
N GLU A 285 -18.72 2.80 16.74
CA GLU A 285 -20.08 3.35 16.98
C GLU A 285 -21.13 2.24 17.10
N LYS A 286 -21.02 1.17 16.32
CA LYS A 286 -21.95 0.04 16.36
C LYS A 286 -21.83 -0.77 17.65
N ILE A 287 -20.60 -1.02 18.09
CA ILE A 287 -20.33 -1.72 19.36
C ILE A 287 -20.84 -0.91 20.56
N LYS A 288 -20.58 0.42 20.59
CA LYS A 288 -21.10 1.31 21.65
C LYS A 288 -22.63 1.30 21.75
N LYS A 289 -23.32 1.07 20.63
CA LYS A 289 -24.79 1.00 20.56
C LYS A 289 -25.34 -0.41 20.88
N GLY A 290 -24.49 -1.37 21.27
CA GLY A 290 -24.92 -2.73 21.60
C GLY A 290 -25.36 -3.54 20.38
N ASN A 291 -24.89 -3.20 19.18
CA ASN A 291 -25.13 -3.98 17.96
C ASN A 291 -23.81 -4.60 17.43
N PRO A 292 -23.15 -5.50 18.20
CA PRO A 292 -21.98 -6.26 17.74
C PRO A 292 -22.36 -7.43 16.82
#